data_AF-A0A3P5X7C2-F1
#
_entry.id   AF-A0A3P5X7C2-F1
#
_cell.length_a   1.000
_cell.length_b   1.000
_cell.length_c   1.000
_cell.angle_alpha   90.00
_cell.angle_beta   90.00
_cell.angle_gamma   90.00
#
_symmetry.space_group_name_H-M   'P 1'
#
loop_
_entity.id
_entity.type
_entity.pdbx_description
1 polymer ?
#
loop_
_entity_poly.entity_id
_entity_poly.type
_entity_poly.pdbx_seq_one_letter_code
_entity_poly.pdbx_strand_id
1 'polypeptide(L)' 'MTDFIHTLKSAAAKRAEYRRTRRELRSMPLDVALDLDIDRAAADRMAHSAVYGR' A
#
# COMPACT_ATOMS: atom_id res chain seq x y z
N MET A 1 -26.59 -12.47 3.65
CA MET A 1 -25.50 -13.37 3.16
C MET A 1 -24.65 -12.72 2.06
N THR A 2 -25.20 -11.77 1.28
CA THR A 2 -24.47 -10.90 0.34
C THR A 2 -23.41 -10.01 1.00
N ASP A 3 -23.66 -9.52 2.22
CA ASP A 3 -22.75 -8.60 2.91
C ASP A 3 -21.39 -9.22 3.26
N PHE A 4 -21.36 -10.53 3.55
CA PHE A 4 -20.11 -11.23 3.84
C PHE A 4 -19.21 -11.33 2.61
N ILE A 5 -19.78 -11.73 1.47
CA ILE A 5 -19.04 -11.78 0.19
C ILE A 5 -18.57 -10.38 -0.21
N HIS A 6 -19.41 -9.36 -0.01
CA HIS A 6 -19.05 -7.96 -0.29
C HIS A 6 -17.89 -7.46 0.59
N THR A 7 -17.90 -7.84 1.88
CA THR A 7 -16.83 -7.52 2.83
C THR A 7 -15.52 -8.20 2.44
N LEU A 8 -15.56 -9.48 2.08
CA LEU A 8 -14.39 -10.22 1.60
C LEU A 8 -13.83 -9.62 0.31
N LYS A 9 -14.69 -9.25 -0.64
CA LYS A 9 -14.27 -8.60 -1.89
C LYS A 9 -13.57 -7.27 -1.62
N SER A 10 -14.14 -6.46 -0.72
CA SER A 10 -13.56 -5.17 -0.32
C SER A 10 -12.21 -5.35 0.39
N ALA A 11 -12.10 -6.33 1.28
CA ALA A 11 -10.85 -6.65 1.96
C ALA A 11 -9.76 -7.14 0.99
N ALA A 12 -10.13 -7.98 0.03
CA ALA A 12 -9.21 -8.47 -1.01
C ALA A 12 -8.73 -7.33 -1.91
N ALA A 13 -9.63 -6.40 -2.29
CA ALA A 13 -9.27 -5.21 -3.07
C ALA A 13 -8.26 -4.34 -2.33
N LYS A 14 -8.53 -3.99 -1.06
CA LYS A 14 -7.58 -3.24 -0.22
C LYS A 14 -6.25 -3.98 -0.09
N ARG A 15 -6.25 -5.30 0.07
CA ARG A 15 -5.01 -6.09 0.17
C ARG A 15 -4.20 -6.04 -1.13
N ALA A 16 -4.84 -6.08 -2.28
CA ALA A 16 -4.17 -5.96 -3.58
C ALA A 16 -3.55 -4.57 -3.75
N GLU A 17 -4.29 -3.52 -3.39
CA GLU A 17 -3.83 -2.13 -3.40
C GLU A 17 -2.61 -1.94 -2.48
N TYR A 18 -2.70 -2.39 -1.23
CA TYR A 18 -1.57 -2.35 -0.28
C TYR A 18 -0.31 -3.01 -0.85
N ARG A 19 -0.44 -4.20 -1.43
CA ARG A 19 0.71 -4.93 -2.01
C ARG A 19 1.30 -4.18 -3.20
N ARG A 20 0.46 -3.55 -4.02
CA ARG A 20 0.88 -2.74 -5.15
C ARG A 20 1.64 -1.50 -4.68
N THR A 21 1.06 -0.71 -3.79
CA THR A 21 1.68 0.51 -3.25
C THR A 21 3.01 0.20 -2.56
N ARG A 22 3.04 -0.84 -1.70
CA ARG A 22 4.27 -1.29 -1.04
C ARG A 22 5.35 -1.68 -2.05
N ARG A 23 4.97 -2.41 -3.11
CA ARG A 23 5.91 -2.81 -4.16
C ARG A 23 6.48 -1.59 -4.87
N GLU A 24 5.64 -0.66 -5.29
CA GLU A 24 6.04 0.56 -5.99
C GLU A 24 6.98 1.41 -5.14
N LEU A 25 6.67 1.63 -3.85
CA LEU A 25 7.55 2.32 -2.91
C LEU A 25 8.90 1.61 -2.72
N ARG A 26 8.90 0.27 -2.60
CA ARG A 26 10.14 -0.50 -2.43
C ARG A 26 10.98 -0.59 -3.70
N SER A 27 10.35 -0.66 -4.87
CA SER A 27 11.05 -0.76 -6.16
C SER A 27 11.45 0.59 -6.73
N MET A 28 11.04 1.69 -6.09
CA MET A 28 11.43 3.03 -6.49
C MET A 28 12.96 3.16 -6.55
N PRO A 29 13.51 3.75 -7.63
CA PRO A 29 14.91 4.14 -7.69
C PRO A 29 15.30 5.02 -6.49
N LEU A 30 16.53 4.83 -5.97
CA LEU A 30 16.96 5.50 -4.74
C LEU A 30 17.05 7.02 -4.90
N ASP A 31 17.55 7.47 -6.05
CA ASP A 31 17.57 8.88 -6.48
C ASP A 31 16.16 9.50 -6.41
N VAL A 32 15.17 8.86 -7.04
CA VAL A 32 13.77 9.35 -7.00
C VAL A 32 13.21 9.37 -5.58
N ALA A 33 13.53 8.37 -4.78
CA ALA A 33 13.09 8.33 -3.38
C ALA A 33 13.69 9.48 -2.55
N LEU A 34 14.97 9.81 -2.78
CA LEU A 34 15.62 10.93 -2.11
C LEU A 34 15.06 12.27 -2.57
N ASP A 35 14.80 12.44 -3.86
CA ASP A 35 14.20 13.67 -4.42
C ASP A 35 12.80 13.95 -3.85
N LEU A 36 12.03 12.89 -3.57
CA LEU A 36 10.69 12.98 -3.00
C LEU A 36 10.64 12.97 -1.47
N ASP A 37 11.80 12.93 -0.80
CA ASP A 37 11.91 12.77 0.66
C ASP A 37 11.15 11.52 1.18
N ILE A 38 11.24 10.42 0.43
CA ILE A 38 10.58 9.14 0.74
C ILE A 38 11.59 8.16 1.35
N ASP A 39 11.32 7.73 2.59
CA ASP A 39 12.01 6.61 3.20
C ASP A 39 11.47 5.26 2.67
N ARG A 40 12.26 4.61 1.79
CA ARG A 40 11.97 3.27 1.27
C ARG A 40 11.89 2.19 2.36
N ALA A 41 12.59 2.34 3.49
CA ALA A 41 12.49 1.41 4.62
C ALA A 41 11.14 1.54 5.33
N ALA A 42 10.53 2.73 5.29
CA ALA A 42 9.19 2.99 5.80
C ALA A 42 8.06 2.60 4.83
N ALA A 43 8.37 2.09 3.63
CA ALA A 43 7.39 1.73 2.59
C ALA A 43 6.23 0.86 3.09
N ASP A 44 6.49 -0.05 4.02
CA ASP A 44 5.48 -0.94 4.58
C ASP A 44 4.46 -0.17 5.45
N ARG A 45 4.93 0.81 6.24
CA ARG A 45 4.09 1.70 7.05
C ARG A 45 3.35 2.71 6.18
N MET A 46 4.03 3.33 5.24
CA MET A 46 3.44 4.30 4.30
C MET A 46 2.32 3.65 3.46
N ALA A 47 2.57 2.47 2.89
CA ALA A 47 1.55 1.74 2.13
C ALA A 47 0.36 1.33 3.00
N HIS A 48 0.59 0.98 4.27
CA HIS A 48 -0.49 0.64 5.19
C HIS A 48 -1.38 1.86 5.47
N SER A 49 -0.76 2.99 5.83
CA SER A 49 -1.47 4.23 6.10
C SER A 49 -2.23 4.77 4.89
N ALA A 50 -1.68 4.62 3.68
CA ALA A 50 -2.34 5.06 2.46
C ALA A 50 -3.63 4.26 2.13
N VAL A 51 -3.63 2.94 2.40
CA VAL A 51 -4.72 2.04 1.96
C VAL A 51 -5.75 1.76 3.06
N TYR A 52 -5.28 1.61 4.30
CA TYR A 52 -6.13 1.28 5.44
C TYR A 52 -6.46 2.51 6.31
N GLY A 53 -5.74 3.61 6.12
CA GLY A 53 -5.80 4.77 7.01
C GLY A 53 -4.82 4.64 8.18
N ARG A 54 -4.87 5.62 9.09
CA ARG A 54 -4.14 5.56 10.37
C ARG A 54 -4.88 4.65 11.35
#